data_AF-A0A944HMH8-F1
#
_entry.id   AF-A0A944HMH8-F1
#
_cell.length_a   1.000
_cell.length_b   1.000
_cell.length_c   1.000
_cell.angle_alpha   90.00
_cell.angle_beta   90.00
_cell.angle_gamma   90.00
#
_symmetry.space_group_name_H-M   'P 1'
#
loop_
_entity.id
_entity.type
_entity.pdbx_description
1 polymer ?
#
loop_
_entity_poly.entity_id
_entity_poly.type
_entity_poly.pdbx_seq_one_letter_code
_entity_poly.pdbx_strand_id
1 'polypeptide(L)'
;MKLLSVNVGRLRSVDYAGTGTTGIDKRPAEGAVRVADPGRKGEGGSGVAGDAVSDLRHHGGTDQAVYAFAREDLDRWERELGRPLASGSFGENLTTSGLDVNGARIGERWRIGDELVLEVTSGRVPCRTFASWLGEKGWVRRFTQEAAPGAYLRVIRPGEVRAGDPIEIEHRPEHEVTVSLSFRAGTTERSLLPQVLAAGDALHPEQLREAREYVATYETGTGACSRTRQLPIVS
;
A
#
# COMPACT_ATOMS: atom_id res chain seq x y z
N MET A 1 7.00 18.59 3.29
CA MET A 1 6.80 17.42 2.41
C MET A 1 6.00 17.87 1.20
N LYS A 2 6.09 17.19 0.06
CA LYS A 2 5.43 17.63 -1.18
C LYS A 2 4.87 16.46 -1.99
N LEU A 3 3.73 16.68 -2.62
CA LEU A 3 3.18 15.80 -3.64
C LEU A 3 3.85 16.09 -4.99
N LEU A 4 4.66 15.17 -5.49
CA LEU A 4 5.37 15.34 -6.77
C LEU A 4 4.51 14.99 -7.97
N SER A 5 3.64 13.98 -7.84
CA SER A 5 2.79 13.52 -8.93
C SER A 5 1.52 12.87 -8.41
N VAL A 6 0.41 13.12 -9.09
CA VAL A 6 -0.81 12.31 -9.01
C VAL A 6 -0.85 11.43 -10.24
N ASN A 7 -0.88 10.11 -10.08
CA ASN A 7 -0.82 9.16 -11.18
C ASN A 7 -2.13 8.36 -11.28
N VAL A 8 -2.59 8.17 -12.51
CA VAL A 8 -3.81 7.41 -12.82
C VAL A 8 -3.51 6.37 -13.89
N GLY A 9 -4.10 5.20 -13.74
CA GLY A 9 -3.98 4.07 -14.66
C GLY A 9 -5.29 3.85 -15.42
N ARG A 10 -5.18 3.52 -16.71
CA ARG A 10 -6.31 3.03 -17.50
C ARG A 10 -6.22 1.52 -17.63
N LEU A 11 -7.36 0.83 -17.67
CA LEU A 11 -7.38 -0.60 -17.93
C LEU A 11 -6.74 -0.90 -19.30
N ARG A 12 -5.83 -1.87 -19.30
CA ARG A 12 -5.25 -2.46 -20.51
C ARG A 12 -5.35 -3.97 -20.45
N SER A 13 -5.64 -4.57 -21.58
CA SER A 13 -5.63 -6.03 -21.73
C SER A 13 -4.21 -6.56 -21.65
N VAL A 14 -4.00 -7.57 -20.81
CA VAL A 14 -2.72 -8.25 -20.61
C VAL A 14 -2.97 -9.74 -20.33
N ASP A 15 -2.03 -10.60 -20.72
CA ASP A 15 -2.12 -12.05 -20.57
C ASP A 15 -1.72 -12.56 -19.17
N TYR A 16 -0.96 -11.76 -18.41
CA TYR A 16 -0.45 -12.13 -17.10
C TYR A 16 -1.34 -11.75 -15.91
N ALA A 17 -2.37 -10.92 -16.11
CA ALA A 17 -3.30 -10.54 -15.05
C ALA A 17 -4.44 -11.57 -14.92
N GLY A 18 -4.83 -11.90 -13.68
CA GLY A 18 -5.88 -12.91 -13.44
C GLY A 18 -7.26 -12.54 -13.99
N THR A 19 -7.52 -11.24 -14.16
CA THR A 19 -8.75 -10.68 -14.75
C THR A 19 -8.62 -10.42 -16.25
N GLY A 20 -7.45 -10.67 -16.86
CA GLY A 20 -7.14 -10.32 -18.25
C GLY A 20 -6.91 -8.82 -18.49
N THR A 21 -7.04 -7.98 -17.47
CA THR A 21 -6.76 -6.53 -17.57
C THR A 21 -5.99 -6.01 -16.36
N THR A 22 -5.32 -4.86 -16.50
CA THR A 22 -4.62 -4.20 -15.38
C THR A 22 -4.60 -2.68 -15.57
N GLY A 23 -4.63 -1.94 -14.45
CA GLY A 23 -4.40 -0.49 -14.38
C GLY A 23 -3.06 -0.13 -13.73
N ILE A 24 -2.09 -1.06 -13.74
CA ILE A 24 -0.80 -0.89 -13.04
C ILE A 24 0.14 0.11 -13.72
N ASP A 25 0.03 0.32 -15.03
CA ASP A 25 0.73 1.39 -15.75
C ASP A 25 0.05 2.74 -15.45
N LYS A 26 0.35 3.30 -14.28
CA LYS A 26 -0.11 4.62 -13.88
C LYS A 26 0.80 5.69 -14.45
N ARG A 27 0.21 6.77 -14.92
CA ARG A 27 0.93 7.92 -15.48
C ARG A 27 0.50 9.21 -14.79
N PRO A 28 1.37 10.23 -14.71
CA PRO A 28 1.00 11.53 -14.19
C PRO A 28 -0.26 12.07 -14.85
N ALA A 29 -1.23 12.48 -14.06
CA ALA A 29 -2.44 13.16 -14.50
C ALA A 29 -2.13 14.64 -14.77
N GLU A 30 -2.87 15.22 -15.71
CA GLU A 30 -2.82 16.66 -15.97
C GLU A 30 -3.79 17.39 -15.04
N GLY A 31 -3.34 18.46 -14.40
CA GLY A 31 -4.17 19.32 -13.57
C GLY A 31 -4.54 18.72 -12.20
N ALA A 32 -5.67 19.19 -11.66
CA ALA A 32 -6.18 18.73 -10.38
C ALA A 32 -7.00 17.45 -10.53
N VAL A 33 -6.88 16.56 -9.55
CA VAL A 33 -7.55 15.27 -9.51
C VAL A 33 -8.35 15.17 -8.23
N ARG A 34 -9.64 14.86 -8.36
CA ARG A 34 -10.52 14.61 -7.22
C ARG A 34 -10.18 13.29 -6.55
N VAL A 35 -10.13 13.29 -5.23
CA VAL A 35 -9.97 12.09 -4.39
C VAL A 35 -11.15 11.98 -3.43
N ALA A 36 -11.79 10.81 -3.40
CA ALA A 36 -12.94 10.50 -2.54
C ALA A 36 -12.94 9.01 -2.15
N ASP A 37 -13.69 8.65 -1.10
CA ASP A 37 -13.87 7.25 -0.72
C ASP A 37 -14.59 6.48 -1.85
N PRO A 38 -14.00 5.42 -2.41
CA PRO A 38 -14.62 4.65 -3.48
C PRO A 38 -15.69 3.67 -2.97
N GLY A 39 -15.89 3.56 -1.65
CA GLY A 39 -16.81 2.61 -1.04
C GLY A 39 -16.14 1.29 -0.70
N ARG A 40 -16.94 0.26 -0.41
CA ARG A 40 -16.46 -0.99 0.21
C ARG A 40 -15.61 -1.82 -0.74
N LYS A 41 -14.63 -2.55 -0.20
CA LYS A 41 -13.85 -3.55 -0.97
C LYS A 41 -14.78 -4.56 -1.64
N GLY A 42 -14.49 -4.94 -2.88
CA GLY A 42 -15.36 -5.77 -3.73
C GLY A 42 -16.34 -4.96 -4.59
N GLU A 43 -16.61 -3.70 -4.26
CA GLU A 43 -17.49 -2.79 -5.01
C GLU A 43 -16.73 -1.54 -5.47
N GLY A 44 -16.05 -0.88 -4.53
CA GLY A 44 -15.24 0.32 -4.75
C GLY A 44 -13.89 0.01 -5.37
N GLY A 45 -13.51 0.76 -6.40
CA GLY A 45 -12.20 0.68 -7.05
C GLY A 45 -11.19 1.64 -6.41
N SER A 46 -10.68 2.57 -7.23
CA SER A 46 -9.76 3.62 -6.79
C SER A 46 -10.52 4.80 -6.22
N GLY A 47 -10.00 5.40 -5.15
CA GLY A 47 -10.47 6.69 -4.65
C GLY A 47 -9.99 7.88 -5.48
N VAL A 48 -9.09 7.65 -6.44
CA VAL A 48 -8.52 8.70 -7.30
C VAL A 48 -9.28 8.76 -8.62
N ALA A 49 -9.87 9.93 -8.93
CA ALA A 49 -10.67 10.10 -10.13
C ALA A 49 -9.86 9.82 -11.40
N GLY A 50 -10.43 8.99 -12.30
CA GLY A 50 -9.80 8.59 -13.56
C GLY A 50 -8.83 7.41 -13.44
N ASP A 51 -8.56 6.90 -12.24
CA ASP A 51 -7.77 5.69 -12.03
C ASP A 51 -8.63 4.43 -12.05
N ALA A 52 -8.08 3.33 -12.57
CA ALA A 52 -8.78 2.07 -12.72
C ALA A 52 -8.14 0.93 -11.92
N VAL A 53 -8.98 0.19 -11.19
CA VAL A 53 -8.61 -1.05 -10.49
C VAL A 53 -9.32 -2.22 -11.17
N SER A 54 -8.58 -3.25 -11.55
CA SER A 54 -9.12 -4.40 -12.29
C SER A 54 -9.67 -5.49 -11.37
N ASP A 55 -8.97 -5.86 -10.30
CA ASP A 55 -9.38 -6.92 -9.37
C ASP A 55 -9.87 -6.35 -8.04
N LEU A 56 -11.17 -6.01 -8.00
CA LEU A 56 -11.82 -5.41 -6.83
C LEU A 56 -11.90 -6.35 -5.62
N ARG A 57 -11.65 -7.66 -5.80
CA ARG A 57 -11.64 -8.62 -4.69
C ARG A 57 -10.41 -8.46 -3.81
N HIS A 58 -9.29 -8.05 -4.39
CA HIS A 58 -8.01 -7.94 -3.70
C HIS A 58 -7.48 -6.51 -3.59
N HIS A 59 -8.00 -5.60 -4.42
CA HIS A 59 -7.54 -4.23 -4.52
C HIS A 59 -8.70 -3.23 -4.46
N GLY A 60 -8.40 -2.02 -4.03
CA GLY A 60 -9.37 -0.93 -3.95
C GLY A 60 -10.25 -1.02 -2.72
N GLY A 61 -11.32 -0.23 -2.74
CA GLY A 61 -12.19 -0.01 -1.60
C GLY A 61 -11.60 0.95 -0.58
N THR A 62 -12.38 1.29 0.45
CA THR A 62 -12.07 2.34 1.44
C THR A 62 -10.66 2.23 2.00
N ASP A 63 -10.23 1.05 2.43
CA ASP A 63 -8.92 0.85 3.08
C ASP A 63 -7.72 0.87 2.12
N GLN A 64 -7.97 0.86 0.80
CA GLN A 64 -6.95 0.89 -0.25
C GLN A 64 -7.32 1.91 -1.33
N ALA A 65 -7.99 3.01 -0.92
CA ALA A 65 -8.51 4.01 -1.83
C ALA A 65 -7.40 4.72 -2.61
N VAL A 66 -6.25 4.95 -1.97
CA VAL A 66 -5.09 5.62 -2.56
C VAL A 66 -3.84 4.85 -2.20
N TYR A 67 -2.92 4.69 -3.15
CA TYR A 67 -1.58 4.12 -2.90
C TYR A 67 -0.51 5.20 -3.05
N ALA A 68 0.34 5.38 -2.03
CA ALA A 68 1.44 6.33 -2.02
C ALA A 68 2.80 5.64 -1.97
N PHE A 69 3.78 6.22 -2.64
CA PHE A 69 5.17 5.75 -2.64
C PHE A 69 6.13 6.94 -2.69
N ALA A 70 7.20 6.89 -1.92
CA ALA A 70 8.17 7.98 -1.85
C ALA A 70 9.09 7.98 -3.09
N ARG A 71 9.41 9.15 -3.61
CA ARG A 71 10.35 9.31 -4.71
C ARG A 71 11.74 8.80 -4.32
N GLU A 72 12.12 9.00 -3.08
CA GLU A 72 13.39 8.54 -2.50
C GLU A 72 13.53 7.01 -2.58
N ASP A 73 12.43 6.27 -2.39
CA ASP A 73 12.40 4.82 -2.55
C ASP A 73 12.40 4.39 -4.03
N LEU A 74 11.70 5.11 -4.92
CA LEU A 74 11.77 4.87 -6.36
C LEU A 74 13.21 5.06 -6.88
N ASP A 75 13.90 6.10 -6.40
CA ASP A 75 15.29 6.37 -6.77
C ASP A 75 16.24 5.27 -6.33
N ARG A 76 15.98 4.65 -5.17
CA ARG A 76 16.71 3.47 -4.70
C ARG A 76 16.51 2.30 -5.67
N TRP A 77 15.27 2.00 -6.02
CA TRP A 77 14.95 0.95 -6.98
C TRP A 77 15.47 1.24 -8.39
N GLU A 78 15.44 2.49 -8.85
CA GLU A 78 15.98 2.90 -10.15
C GLU A 78 17.48 2.57 -10.26
N ARG A 79 18.25 2.85 -9.19
CA ARG A 79 19.66 2.47 -9.11
C ARG A 79 19.86 0.96 -9.09
N GLU A 80 19.07 0.24 -8.30
CA GLU A 80 19.18 -1.22 -8.20
C GLU A 80 18.79 -1.96 -9.49
N LEU A 81 17.82 -1.43 -10.23
CA LEU A 81 17.35 -2.03 -11.48
C LEU A 81 18.13 -1.52 -12.70
N GLY A 82 18.93 -0.46 -12.55
CA GLY A 82 19.74 0.12 -13.62
C GLY A 82 18.88 0.71 -14.76
N ARG A 83 17.66 1.16 -14.47
CA ARG A 83 16.74 1.76 -15.45
C ARG A 83 15.84 2.81 -14.82
N PRO A 84 15.42 3.85 -15.58
CA PRO A 84 14.56 4.90 -15.05
C PRO A 84 13.23 4.36 -14.50
N LEU A 85 12.81 4.88 -13.35
CA LEU A 85 11.48 4.66 -12.79
C LEU A 85 10.76 6.01 -12.66
N ALA A 86 9.83 6.26 -13.58
CA ALA A 86 8.98 7.44 -13.52
C ALA A 86 7.95 7.32 -12.38
N SER A 87 7.39 8.45 -11.95
CA SER A 87 6.21 8.49 -11.08
C SER A 87 5.07 7.64 -11.67
N GLY A 88 4.47 6.79 -10.84
CA GLY A 88 3.45 5.81 -11.23
C GLY A 88 4.02 4.45 -11.63
N SER A 89 5.34 4.28 -11.74
CA SER A 89 5.95 3.01 -12.19
C SER A 89 5.65 1.85 -11.27
N PHE A 90 5.42 2.10 -9.98
CA PHE A 90 5.05 1.05 -9.03
C PHE A 90 3.52 0.91 -8.93
N GLY A 91 2.76 1.64 -9.74
CA GLY A 91 1.31 1.66 -9.70
C GLY A 91 0.76 2.50 -8.54
N GLU A 92 1.58 3.37 -7.94
CA GLU A 92 1.19 4.35 -6.94
C GLU A 92 0.41 5.51 -7.54
N ASN A 93 -0.63 5.95 -6.83
CA ASN A 93 -1.38 7.15 -7.17
C ASN A 93 -0.65 8.42 -6.73
N LEU A 94 0.05 8.40 -5.60
CA LEU A 94 0.74 9.57 -5.08
C LEU A 94 2.24 9.28 -5.01
N THR A 95 3.01 10.00 -5.81
CA THR A 95 4.47 10.02 -5.66
C THR A 95 4.83 11.20 -4.76
N THR A 96 5.38 10.94 -3.59
CA THR A 96 5.68 11.97 -2.57
C THR A 96 7.18 12.27 -2.49
N SER A 97 7.55 13.40 -1.87
CA SER A 97 8.95 13.67 -1.50
C SER A 97 9.07 14.37 -0.14
N GLY A 98 10.15 14.04 0.56
CA GLY A 98 10.46 14.49 1.91
C GLY A 98 9.59 13.85 2.99
N LEU A 99 8.76 12.86 2.64
CA LEU A 99 7.86 12.12 3.53
C LEU A 99 8.36 10.68 3.65
N ASP A 100 8.60 10.23 4.87
CA ASP A 100 8.91 8.83 5.14
C ASP A 100 7.62 7.98 5.11
N VAL A 101 7.27 7.50 3.92
CA VAL A 101 6.05 6.72 3.68
C VAL A 101 6.08 5.37 4.41
N ASN A 102 7.26 4.73 4.51
CA ASN A 102 7.38 3.41 5.13
C ASN A 102 7.50 3.48 6.66
N GLY A 103 8.05 4.56 7.19
CA GLY A 103 8.09 4.88 8.61
C GLY A 103 6.81 5.53 9.14
N ALA A 104 5.88 5.94 8.27
CA ALA A 104 4.59 6.46 8.68
C ALA A 104 3.83 5.44 9.56
N ARG A 105 3.19 5.95 10.61
CA ARG A 105 2.40 5.11 11.53
C ARG A 105 1.06 4.78 10.90
N ILE A 106 0.59 3.55 11.09
CA ILE A 106 -0.79 3.18 10.74
C ILE A 106 -1.74 4.11 11.50
N GLY A 107 -2.69 4.77 10.83
CA GLY A 107 -3.54 5.80 11.42
C GLY A 107 -2.98 7.22 11.37
N GLU A 108 -1.75 7.42 10.89
CA GLU A 108 -1.23 8.76 10.61
C GLU A 108 -2.09 9.43 9.53
N ARG A 109 -2.40 10.72 9.69
CA ARG A 109 -3.23 11.49 8.77
C ARG A 109 -2.44 12.57 8.07
N TRP A 110 -2.54 12.55 6.74
CA TRP A 110 -1.85 13.48 5.86
C TRP A 110 -2.87 14.41 5.24
N ARG A 111 -2.71 15.70 5.50
CA ARG A 111 -3.37 16.75 4.73
C ARG A 111 -2.55 17.04 3.49
N ILE A 112 -3.18 17.02 2.32
CA ILE A 112 -2.55 17.29 1.03
C ILE A 112 -3.32 18.41 0.35
N GLY A 113 -2.61 19.48 -0.03
CA GLY A 113 -3.26 20.70 -0.52
C GLY A 113 -4.18 21.29 0.54
N ASP A 114 -5.32 21.83 0.12
CA ASP A 114 -6.20 22.60 1.01
C ASP A 114 -7.16 21.70 1.82
N GLU A 115 -7.72 20.67 1.18
CA GLU A 115 -8.88 19.94 1.73
C GLU A 115 -8.62 18.45 2.01
N LEU A 116 -7.86 17.77 1.15
CA LEU A 116 -7.76 16.31 1.17
C LEU A 116 -7.06 15.84 2.44
N VAL A 117 -7.72 14.94 3.19
CA VAL A 117 -7.10 14.23 4.32
C VAL A 117 -7.18 12.73 4.09
N LEU A 118 -6.01 12.09 4.12
CA LEU A 118 -5.83 10.65 3.97
C LEU A 118 -5.30 10.05 5.26
N GLU A 119 -5.71 8.82 5.59
CA GLU A 119 -5.22 8.07 6.76
C GLU A 119 -4.53 6.78 6.31
N VAL A 120 -3.32 6.53 6.81
CA VAL A 120 -2.50 5.34 6.50
C VAL A 120 -3.15 4.08 7.06
N THR A 121 -3.31 3.03 6.24
CA THR A 121 -4.00 1.78 6.67
C THR A 121 -3.13 0.54 6.67
N SER A 122 -2.17 0.45 5.75
CA SER A 122 -1.36 -0.75 5.51
C SER A 122 -0.24 -0.49 4.51
N GLY A 123 0.69 -1.44 4.41
CA GLY A 123 1.65 -1.51 3.30
C GLY A 123 1.11 -2.30 2.11
N ARG A 124 1.66 -2.07 0.92
CA ARG A 124 1.33 -2.87 -0.26
C ARG A 124 1.96 -4.26 -0.21
N VAL A 125 1.14 -5.29 -0.33
CA VAL A 125 1.60 -6.66 -0.62
C VAL A 125 1.87 -6.83 -2.13
N PRO A 126 3.10 -7.22 -2.55
CA PRO A 126 3.41 -7.40 -3.96
C PRO A 126 2.62 -8.57 -4.56
N CYS A 127 2.03 -8.38 -5.74
CA CYS A 127 1.23 -9.38 -6.44
C CYS A 127 1.86 -9.81 -7.78
N ARG A 128 1.32 -10.88 -8.38
CA ARG A 128 1.80 -11.40 -9.67
C ARG A 128 1.76 -10.35 -10.77
N THR A 129 0.69 -9.55 -10.84
CA THR A 129 0.57 -8.44 -11.81
C THR A 129 1.72 -7.44 -11.67
N PHE A 130 2.14 -7.14 -10.44
CA PHE A 130 3.27 -6.24 -10.19
C PHE A 130 4.61 -6.85 -10.62
N ALA A 131 4.84 -8.12 -10.32
CA ALA A 131 6.04 -8.83 -10.76
C ALA A 131 6.14 -8.90 -12.29
N SER A 132 5.04 -9.23 -12.97
CA SER A 132 4.99 -9.26 -14.44
C SER A 132 5.17 -7.89 -15.06
N TRP A 133 4.58 -6.84 -14.47
CA TRP A 133 4.74 -5.45 -14.91
C TRP A 133 6.19 -4.98 -14.84
N LEU A 134 6.89 -5.27 -13.74
CA LEU A 134 8.31 -4.93 -13.62
C LEU A 134 9.19 -5.83 -14.49
N GLY A 135 8.78 -7.07 -14.76
CA GLY A 135 9.57 -8.01 -15.56
C GLY A 135 10.86 -8.45 -14.86
N GLU A 136 10.93 -8.30 -13.53
CA GLU A 136 12.13 -8.58 -12.74
C GLU A 136 12.08 -9.99 -12.12
N LYS A 137 13.13 -10.78 -12.32
CA LYS A 137 13.20 -12.14 -11.77
C LYS A 137 13.26 -12.07 -10.23
N GLY A 138 12.38 -12.85 -9.59
CA GLY A 138 12.32 -12.90 -8.13
C GLY A 138 11.80 -11.61 -7.48
N TRP A 139 11.12 -10.74 -8.25
CA TRP A 139 10.65 -9.43 -7.78
C TRP A 139 9.89 -9.50 -6.46
N VAL A 140 8.91 -10.40 -6.34
CA VAL A 140 8.09 -10.56 -5.13
C VAL A 140 8.99 -10.76 -3.90
N ARG A 141 9.98 -11.66 -3.99
CA ARG A 141 10.90 -11.92 -2.87
C ARG A 141 11.75 -10.71 -2.55
N ARG A 142 12.35 -10.07 -3.57
CA ARG A 142 13.22 -8.90 -3.39
C ARG A 142 12.47 -7.74 -2.75
N PHE A 143 11.31 -7.39 -3.29
CA PHE A 143 10.45 -6.33 -2.78
C PHE A 143 9.98 -6.61 -1.35
N THR A 144 9.59 -7.85 -1.05
CA THR A 144 9.19 -8.24 0.30
C THR A 144 10.36 -8.18 1.30
N GLN A 145 11.57 -8.54 0.89
CA GLN A 145 12.76 -8.46 1.77
C GLN A 145 13.18 -7.02 2.07
N GLU A 146 12.97 -6.10 1.12
CA GLU A 146 13.27 -4.68 1.29
C GLU A 146 12.40 -4.02 2.38
N ALA A 147 11.19 -4.54 2.61
CA ALA A 147 10.26 -4.04 3.62
C ALA A 147 9.95 -2.53 3.53
N ALA A 148 10.05 -1.96 2.32
CA ALA A 148 9.68 -0.59 1.97
C ALA A 148 8.53 -0.60 0.94
N PRO A 149 7.32 -1.02 1.33
CA PRO A 149 6.24 -1.31 0.39
C PRO A 149 5.46 -0.09 -0.11
N GLY A 150 5.71 1.11 0.44
CA GLY A 150 4.78 2.23 0.33
C GLY A 150 3.50 2.01 1.15
N ALA A 151 2.59 2.99 1.13
CA ALA A 151 1.42 3.01 2.00
C ALA A 151 0.11 3.02 1.20
N TYR A 152 -0.84 2.17 1.59
CA TYR A 152 -2.25 2.36 1.25
C TYR A 152 -2.89 3.33 2.25
N LEU A 153 -3.80 4.14 1.74
CA LEU A 153 -4.53 5.14 2.51
C LEU A 153 -6.03 5.09 2.22
N ARG A 154 -6.81 5.37 3.26
CA ARG A 154 -8.24 5.64 3.19
C ARG A 154 -8.51 7.14 3.19
N VAL A 155 -9.65 7.56 2.64
CA VAL A 155 -10.06 8.97 2.60
C VAL A 155 -10.82 9.33 3.87
N ILE A 156 -10.29 10.28 4.65
CA ILE A 156 -10.97 10.85 5.82
C ILE A 156 -11.79 12.07 5.43
N ARG A 157 -11.22 12.92 4.57
CA ARG A 157 -11.90 14.08 3.99
C ARG A 157 -11.60 14.13 2.50
N PRO A 158 -12.60 14.09 1.61
CA PRO A 158 -12.38 14.18 0.17
C PRO A 158 -11.86 15.57 -0.21
N GLY A 159 -11.16 15.66 -1.34
CA GLY A 159 -10.58 16.92 -1.81
C GLY A 159 -9.99 16.80 -3.20
N GLU A 160 -9.56 17.92 -3.77
CA GLU A 160 -8.82 17.95 -5.03
C GLU A 160 -7.33 18.19 -4.75
N VAL A 161 -6.47 17.47 -5.47
CA VAL A 161 -5.02 17.60 -5.34
C VAL A 161 -4.35 17.64 -6.70
N ARG A 162 -3.18 18.27 -6.78
CA ARG A 162 -2.34 18.35 -7.96
C ARG A 162 -0.87 18.20 -7.60
N ALA A 163 -0.05 17.85 -8.60
CA ALA A 163 1.40 17.91 -8.46
C ALA A 163 1.81 19.32 -8.02
N GLY A 164 2.61 19.42 -6.96
CA GLY A 164 2.97 20.70 -6.36
C GLY A 164 2.49 20.87 -4.93
N ASP A 165 1.38 20.22 -4.57
CA ASP A 165 0.71 20.50 -3.30
C ASP A 165 1.56 20.12 -2.09
N PRO A 166 1.51 20.92 -1.00
CA PRO A 166 2.18 20.58 0.24
C PRO A 166 1.53 19.35 0.87
N ILE A 167 2.34 18.56 1.57
CA ILE A 167 1.87 17.49 2.44
C ILE A 167 2.23 17.88 3.88
N GLU A 168 1.27 17.75 4.77
CA GLU A 168 1.42 17.98 6.20
C GLU A 168 0.84 16.81 6.99
N ILE A 169 1.54 16.40 8.05
CA ILE A 169 1.05 15.38 8.98
C ILE A 169 0.23 16.11 10.04
N GLU A 170 -1.09 16.06 9.93
CA GLU A 170 -2.00 16.76 10.87
C GLU A 170 -2.30 15.93 12.12
N HIS A 171 -2.14 14.61 12.03
CA HIS A 171 -2.33 13.69 13.15
C HIS A 171 -1.35 12.53 13.05
N ARG A 172 -0.73 12.18 14.18
CA ARG A 172 0.11 10.99 14.33
C ARG A 172 -0.37 10.22 15.57
N PRO A 173 -0.66 8.91 15.46
CA PRO A 173 -1.11 8.12 16.61
C PRO A 173 0.05 7.81 17.56
N GLU A 174 -0.26 7.49 18.81
CA GLU A 174 0.71 7.27 19.89
C GLU A 174 1.50 5.96 19.78
N HIS A 175 0.97 4.94 19.08
CA HIS A 175 1.64 3.66 18.93
C HIS A 175 2.81 3.71 17.94
N GLU A 176 3.71 2.72 17.99
CA GLU A 176 4.87 2.64 17.10
C GLU A 176 4.67 1.75 15.86
N VAL A 177 3.44 1.30 15.59
CA VAL A 177 3.14 0.46 14.41
C VAL A 177 3.29 1.25 13.12
N THR A 178 4.41 1.06 12.42
CA THR A 178 4.67 1.66 11.10
C THR A 178 4.15 0.82 9.94
N VAL A 179 4.11 1.40 8.75
CA VAL A 179 3.84 0.69 7.50
C VAL A 179 4.83 -0.46 7.29
N SER A 180 6.14 -0.22 7.48
CA SER A 180 7.17 -1.26 7.37
C SER A 180 7.00 -2.37 8.40
N LEU A 181 6.69 -2.03 9.67
CA LEU A 181 6.46 -3.02 10.72
C LEU A 181 5.24 -3.89 10.41
N SER A 182 4.11 -3.26 10.05
CA SER A 182 2.90 -4.00 9.70
C SER A 182 3.12 -4.89 8.47
N PHE A 183 3.84 -4.41 7.46
CA PHE A 183 4.19 -5.21 6.29
C PHE A 183 5.03 -6.44 6.64
N ARG A 184 6.08 -6.29 7.45
CA ARG A 184 6.90 -7.42 7.93
C ARG A 184 6.07 -8.41 8.72
N ALA A 185 5.19 -7.93 9.61
CA ALA A 185 4.30 -8.79 10.39
C ALA A 185 3.40 -9.67 9.50
N GLY A 186 2.87 -9.11 8.41
CA GLY A 186 2.03 -9.84 7.45
C GLY A 186 2.78 -10.71 6.43
N THR A 187 4.12 -10.66 6.39
CA THR A 187 4.89 -11.32 5.32
C THR A 187 6.05 -12.17 5.82
N THR A 188 7.08 -11.55 6.40
CA THR A 188 8.36 -12.20 6.72
C THR A 188 8.49 -12.60 8.19
N GLU A 189 7.78 -11.92 9.10
CA GLU A 189 8.03 -11.96 10.53
C GLU A 189 6.72 -12.00 11.33
N ARG A 190 5.98 -13.10 11.21
CA ARG A 190 4.65 -13.27 11.85
C ARG A 190 4.64 -13.10 13.37
N SER A 191 5.78 -13.25 14.04
CA SER A 191 5.91 -12.96 15.48
C SER A 191 5.68 -11.49 15.84
N LEU A 192 5.66 -10.58 14.85
CA LEU A 192 5.31 -9.17 15.03
C LEU A 192 3.79 -8.92 15.01
N LEU A 193 2.96 -9.90 14.62
CA LEU A 193 1.49 -9.74 14.55
C LEU A 193 0.83 -9.26 15.86
N PRO A 194 1.26 -9.69 17.07
CA PRO A 194 0.70 -9.12 18.30
C PRO A 194 0.93 -7.61 18.42
N GLN A 195 2.07 -7.09 17.94
CA GLN A 195 2.41 -5.67 18.03
C GLN A 195 1.50 -4.80 17.15
N VAL A 196 1.06 -5.29 15.98
CA VAL A 196 0.23 -4.50 15.08
C VAL A 196 -1.17 -4.24 15.65
N LEU A 197 -1.61 -5.00 16.66
CA LEU A 197 -2.89 -4.78 17.33
C LEU A 197 -2.99 -3.41 18.02
N ALA A 198 -1.86 -2.78 18.36
CA ALA A 198 -1.83 -1.43 18.92
C ALA A 198 -2.40 -0.37 17.95
N ALA A 199 -2.45 -0.65 16.65
CA ALA A 199 -3.05 0.24 15.65
C ALA A 199 -4.59 0.19 15.61
N GLY A 200 -5.21 -0.81 16.25
CA GLY A 200 -6.67 -0.92 16.35
C GLY A 200 -7.36 -0.83 14.99
N ASP A 201 -8.43 -0.02 14.91
CA ASP A 201 -9.27 0.12 13.71
C ASP A 201 -8.63 0.97 12.59
N ALA A 202 -7.48 1.61 12.86
CA ALA A 202 -6.70 2.25 11.81
C ALA A 202 -6.00 1.22 10.90
N LEU A 203 -5.75 0.01 11.42
CA LEU A 203 -5.16 -1.08 10.65
C LEU A 203 -6.14 -1.64 9.62
N HIS A 204 -5.63 -2.04 8.46
CA HIS A 204 -6.43 -2.71 7.44
C HIS A 204 -7.20 -3.92 8.04
N PRO A 205 -8.53 -4.03 7.84
CA PRO A 205 -9.37 -5.00 8.55
C PRO A 205 -8.95 -6.46 8.42
N GLU A 206 -8.43 -6.85 7.26
CA GLU A 206 -7.93 -8.22 7.04
C GLU A 206 -6.69 -8.53 7.89
N GLN A 207 -5.80 -7.55 8.03
CA GLN A 207 -4.58 -7.72 8.82
C GLN A 207 -4.90 -7.68 10.31
N LEU A 208 -5.83 -6.82 10.73
CA LEU A 208 -6.33 -6.79 12.10
C LEU A 208 -6.94 -8.14 12.50
N ARG A 209 -7.73 -8.75 11.63
CA ARG A 209 -8.29 -10.09 11.84
C ARG A 209 -7.19 -11.14 11.95
N GLU A 210 -6.23 -11.15 11.03
CA GLU A 210 -5.09 -12.08 11.06
C GLU A 210 -4.31 -11.98 12.39
N ALA A 211 -4.03 -10.76 12.85
CA ALA A 211 -3.30 -10.52 14.09
C ALA A 211 -4.07 -11.04 15.32
N ARG A 212 -5.39 -10.85 15.36
CA ARG A 212 -6.26 -11.38 16.43
C ARG A 212 -6.27 -12.91 16.43
N GLU A 213 -6.39 -13.54 15.26
CA GLU A 213 -6.35 -15.00 15.11
C GLU A 213 -5.00 -15.59 15.54
N TYR A 214 -3.90 -14.91 15.23
CA TYR A 214 -2.56 -15.29 15.66
C TYR A 214 -2.43 -15.31 17.19
N VAL A 215 -2.82 -14.22 17.86
CA VAL A 215 -2.77 -14.12 19.33
C VAL A 215 -3.63 -15.17 20.00
N ALA A 216 -4.86 -15.41 19.51
CA ALA A 216 -5.76 -16.45 20.02
C ALA A 216 -5.22 -17.88 19.83
N THR A 217 -4.35 -18.09 18.85
CA THR A 217 -3.75 -19.41 18.58
C THR A 217 -2.48 -19.63 19.40
N TYR A 218 -1.62 -18.60 19.52
CA TYR A 218 -0.24 -18.78 19.98
C TYR A 218 0.10 -18.13 21.33
N GLU A 219 -0.67 -17.15 21.82
CA GLU A 219 -0.37 -16.46 23.08
C GLU A 219 -1.31 -16.86 24.22
N THR A 220 -2.55 -17.27 23.94
CA THR A 220 -3.52 -17.70 24.97
C THR A 220 -3.36 -19.15 25.44
N GLY A 221 -2.28 -19.85 25.04
CA GLY A 221 -1.92 -21.17 25.57
C GLY A 221 -2.82 -22.35 25.16
N THR A 222 -3.76 -22.14 24.24
CA THR A 222 -4.63 -23.21 23.69
C THR A 222 -4.00 -23.98 22.52
N GLY A 223 -2.87 -23.52 21.99
CA GLY A 223 -2.07 -24.21 20.97
C GLY A 223 -1.15 -25.26 21.57
N ALA A 224 -1.62 -26.50 21.68
CA ALA A 224 -0.82 -27.64 22.09
C ALA A 224 0.49 -27.75 21.27
N CYS A 225 1.55 -28.14 21.99
CA CYS A 225 2.85 -28.58 21.50
C CYS A 225 2.77 -29.49 20.26
N SER A 226 3.79 -29.36 19.39
CA SER A 226 4.18 -30.23 18.27
C SER A 226 3.49 -30.03 16.90
N ARG A 227 4.17 -29.25 16.04
CA ARG A 227 4.80 -29.75 14.80
C ARG A 227 5.34 -28.59 13.97
N THR A 228 6.63 -28.61 13.75
CA THR A 228 7.34 -27.92 12.67
C THR A 228 6.67 -28.32 11.35
N ARG A 229 5.73 -27.52 10.85
CA ARG A 229 5.31 -27.61 9.45
C ARG A 229 6.32 -26.81 8.64
N GLN A 230 7.24 -27.54 8.04
CA GLN A 230 8.03 -27.07 6.91
C GLN A 230 7.04 -26.66 5.82
N LEU A 231 6.93 -25.36 5.55
CA LEU A 231 6.07 -24.82 4.51
C LEU A 231 6.70 -25.07 3.13
N PRO A 232 5.90 -25.37 2.10
CA PRO A 232 6.42 -25.67 0.78
C PRO A 232 7.03 -24.39 0.17
N ILE A 233 8.23 -24.55 -0.39
CA ILE A 233 8.84 -23.58 -1.28
C ILE A 233 7.92 -23.48 -2.49
N VAL A 234 7.32 -22.31 -2.68
CA VAL A 234 6.54 -22.00 -3.88
C VAL A 234 7.55 -21.66 -4.98
N SER A 235 7.65 -22.55 -5.96
CA SER A 235 8.43 -22.41 -7.19
C SER A 235 7.86 -21.34 -8.12
#